data_AF-A0A6J6F7X7-F1
#
_entry.id   AF-A0A6J6F7X7-F1
#
_cell.length_a   1.000
_cell.length_b   1.000
_cell.length_c   1.000
_cell.angle_alpha   90.00
_cell.angle_beta   90.00
_cell.angle_gamma   90.00
#
_symmetry.space_group_name_H-M   'P 1'
#
loop_
_entity.id
_entity.type
_entity.pdbx_description
1 polymer ?
#
loop_
_entity_poly.entity_id
_entity_poly.type
_entity_poly.pdbx_seq_one_letter_code
_entity_poly.pdbx_strand_id
1 'polypeptide(L)'
;MKIIDSLEARGISIRERLEILEVRTPADLERTVMAPGGAIYGTSSNGARSAFMRAKNRSPLQGLYCVGGSAHPGGGLPLVGLSAEIVAQAIVGKASH
;
A
#
# COMPACT_ATOMS: atom_id res chain seq x y z
N MET A 1 -6.48 12.75 24.38
CA MET A 1 -6.35 11.97 23.13
C MET A 1 -4.95 11.39 23.14
N LYS A 2 -4.79 10.06 23.25
CA LYS A 2 -3.49 9.44 23.62
C LYS A 2 -2.28 9.93 22.82
N ILE A 3 -2.42 10.20 21.52
CA ILE A 3 -1.33 10.74 20.68
C ILE A 3 -0.98 12.18 21.09
N ILE A 4 -1.97 13.05 21.24
CA ILE A 4 -1.77 14.44 21.67
C ILE A 4 -1.15 14.48 23.08
N ASP A 5 -1.73 13.71 24.00
CA ASP A 5 -1.25 13.64 25.39
C ASP A 5 0.22 13.16 25.43
N SER A 6 0.60 12.21 24.56
CA SER A 6 1.97 11.69 24.42
C SER A 6 2.97 12.68 23.82
N LEU A 7 2.52 13.57 22.92
CA LEU A 7 3.34 14.64 22.35
C LEU A 7 3.57 15.77 23.37
N GLU A 8 2.51 16.16 24.09
CA GLU A 8 2.58 17.19 25.14
C GLU A 8 3.46 16.74 26.32
N ALA A 9 3.38 15.47 26.72
CA ALA A 9 4.27 14.89 27.73
C ALA A 9 5.76 14.91 27.33
N ARG A 10 6.08 15.07 26.02
CA ARG A 10 7.44 15.23 25.49
C ARG A 10 7.82 16.70 25.28
N GLY A 11 7.02 17.64 25.78
CA GLY A 11 7.27 19.08 25.70
C GLY A 11 6.82 19.74 24.39
N ILE A 12 6.10 19.02 23.52
CA ILE A 12 5.55 19.58 22.28
C ILE A 12 4.11 20.04 22.53
N SER A 13 3.92 21.32 22.83
CA SER A 13 2.58 21.92 22.99
C SER A 13 1.90 22.05 21.63
N ILE A 14 0.84 21.27 21.40
CA ILE A 14 0.12 21.22 20.13
C ILE A 14 -1.38 21.52 20.24
N ARG A 15 -2.00 21.27 21.39
CA ARG A 15 -3.47 21.34 21.52
C ARG A 15 -4.01 22.75 21.32
N GLU A 16 -3.30 23.74 21.83
CA GLU A 16 -3.66 25.16 21.70
C GLU A 16 -3.46 25.71 20.27
N ARG A 17 -2.72 24.98 19.42
CA ARG A 17 -2.37 25.38 18.04
C ARG A 17 -3.06 24.53 16.99
N LEU A 18 -3.98 23.66 17.39
CA LEU A 18 -4.62 22.73 16.50
C LEU A 18 -5.78 23.42 15.76
N GLU A 19 -5.62 23.62 14.46
CA GLU A 19 -6.66 24.20 13.60
C GLU A 19 -7.57 23.11 13.00
N ILE A 20 -6.98 21.97 12.61
CA ILE A 20 -7.68 20.86 11.97
C ILE A 20 -7.20 19.54 12.58
N LEU A 21 -8.17 18.65 12.85
CA LEU A 21 -7.93 17.28 13.27
C LEU A 21 -8.82 16.36 12.45
N GLU A 22 -8.21 15.61 11.54
CA GLU A 22 -8.89 14.57 10.78
C GLU A 22 -8.46 13.20 11.31
N VAL A 23 -9.43 12.32 11.52
CA VAL A 23 -9.20 10.94 11.94
C VAL A 23 -9.55 10.02 10.79
N ARG A 24 -8.56 9.24 10.34
CA ARG A 24 -8.77 8.15 9.39
C ARG A 24 -8.40 6.83 10.05
N THR A 25 -9.29 5.87 9.91
CA THR A 25 -9.22 4.53 10.46
C THR A 25 -8.91 3.53 9.33
N PRO A 26 -8.51 2.28 9.66
CA PRO A 26 -8.39 1.22 8.67
C PRO A 26 -9.68 1.00 7.86
N ALA A 27 -10.86 1.14 8.48
CA ALA A 27 -12.14 1.03 7.79
C ALA A 27 -12.36 2.13 6.74
N ASP A 28 -11.76 3.32 6.93
CA ASP A 28 -11.78 4.38 5.94
C ASP A 28 -10.91 4.03 4.74
N LEU A 29 -9.74 3.45 4.95
CA LEU A 29 -8.90 2.96 3.84
C LEU A 29 -9.58 1.82 3.08
N GLU A 30 -10.17 0.86 3.79
CA GLU A 30 -10.92 -0.22 3.17
C GLU A 30 -12.05 0.28 2.29
N ARG A 31 -12.81 1.28 2.76
CA ARG A 31 -13.91 1.86 2.00
C ARG A 31 -13.45 2.77 0.85
N THR A 32 -12.40 3.56 1.07
CA THR A 32 -12.01 4.62 0.11
C THR A 32 -11.09 4.14 -1.00
N VAL A 33 -10.24 3.15 -0.74
CA VAL A 33 -9.28 2.62 -1.73
C VAL A 33 -9.41 1.13 -1.93
N MET A 34 -10.49 0.51 -1.41
CA MET A 34 -10.77 -0.93 -1.54
C MET A 34 -9.62 -1.81 -1.03
N ALA A 35 -8.94 -1.38 0.04
CA ALA A 35 -7.86 -2.13 0.68
C ALA A 35 -8.43 -3.01 1.81
N PRO A 36 -8.55 -4.34 1.63
CA PRO A 36 -9.20 -5.20 2.63
C PRO A 36 -8.56 -5.05 4.01
N GLY A 37 -9.39 -4.85 5.05
CA GLY A 37 -8.95 -4.60 6.42
C GLY A 37 -8.11 -3.33 6.62
N GLY A 38 -8.08 -2.41 5.65
CA GLY A 38 -7.27 -1.20 5.67
C GLY A 38 -5.76 -1.43 5.50
N ALA A 39 -5.36 -2.55 4.90
CA ALA A 39 -3.96 -2.90 4.74
C ALA A 39 -3.22 -1.98 3.74
N ILE A 40 -2.23 -1.24 4.23
CA ILE A 40 -1.46 -0.28 3.42
C ILE A 40 -0.39 -0.92 2.50
N TYR A 41 -0.05 -2.18 2.72
CA TYR A 41 0.98 -2.92 1.97
C TYR A 41 0.48 -4.23 1.36
N GLY A 42 -0.84 -4.39 1.23
CA GLY A 42 -1.45 -5.66 0.83
C GLY A 42 -1.23 -6.75 1.88
N THR A 43 -0.98 -7.99 1.44
CA THR A 43 -0.73 -9.11 2.36
C THR A 43 0.52 -8.88 3.22
N SER A 44 0.41 -9.20 4.52
CA SER A 44 1.48 -8.92 5.48
C SER A 44 2.77 -9.64 5.11
N SER A 45 3.92 -8.96 5.28
CA SER A 45 5.26 -9.50 4.98
C SER A 45 5.92 -10.20 6.17
N ASN A 46 5.12 -10.59 7.17
CA ASN A 46 5.61 -11.03 8.48
C ASN A 46 6.16 -12.47 8.50
N GLY A 47 6.22 -13.14 7.35
CA GLY A 47 6.85 -14.44 7.21
C GLY A 47 7.70 -14.51 5.94
N ALA A 48 8.72 -15.37 5.94
CA ALA A 48 9.60 -15.58 4.79
C ALA A 48 8.84 -15.96 3.50
N ARG A 49 7.63 -16.52 3.64
CA ARG A 49 6.78 -16.92 2.51
C ARG A 49 5.75 -15.89 2.06
N SER A 50 5.63 -14.77 2.77
CA SER A 50 4.61 -13.76 2.47
C SER A 50 4.72 -13.17 1.07
N ALA A 51 5.93 -13.09 0.52
CA ALA A 51 6.16 -12.64 -0.85
C ALA A 51 5.53 -13.57 -1.91
N PHE A 52 5.39 -14.88 -1.60
CA PHE A 52 4.79 -15.85 -2.51
C PHE A 52 3.26 -15.86 -2.49
N MET A 53 2.65 -15.23 -1.48
CA MET A 53 1.18 -15.10 -1.36
C MET A 53 0.63 -13.90 -2.16
N ARG A 54 1.49 -13.10 -2.80
CA ARG A 54 1.09 -11.96 -3.63
C ARG A 54 0.57 -12.45 -4.97
N ALA A 55 -0.41 -11.74 -5.52
CA ALA A 55 -0.90 -12.06 -6.86
C ALA A 55 0.23 -11.89 -7.89
N LYS A 56 0.38 -12.86 -8.81
CA LYS A 56 1.32 -12.73 -9.93
C LYS A 56 0.84 -11.62 -10.87
N ASN A 57 1.77 -10.92 -11.51
CA ASN A 57 1.42 -9.86 -12.45
C ASN A 57 0.67 -10.37 -13.68
N ARG A 58 0.93 -11.60 -14.13
CA ARG A 58 0.18 -12.28 -15.19
C ARG A 58 -0.82 -13.25 -14.57
N SER A 59 -2.11 -13.07 -14.87
CA SER A 59 -3.16 -14.02 -14.51
C SER A 59 -3.07 -15.29 -15.37
N PRO A 60 -3.58 -16.44 -14.89
CA PRO A 60 -3.87 -17.59 -15.75
C PRO A 60 -4.86 -17.27 -16.89
N LEU A 61 -5.71 -16.23 -16.70
CA LEU A 61 -6.64 -15.77 -17.73
C LEU A 61 -5.90 -14.90 -18.75
N GLN A 62 -6.05 -15.24 -20.04
CA GLN A 62 -5.40 -14.52 -21.13
C GLN A 62 -5.83 -13.04 -21.14
N GLY A 63 -4.85 -12.14 -21.21
CA GLY A 63 -5.09 -10.70 -21.27
C GLY A 63 -5.40 -10.04 -19.92
N LEU A 64 -5.46 -10.79 -18.82
CA LEU A 64 -5.68 -10.23 -17.49
C LEU A 64 -4.36 -10.09 -16.71
N TYR A 65 -4.14 -8.90 -16.15
CA TYR A 65 -2.93 -8.57 -15.39
C TYR A 65 -3.29 -8.00 -14.01
N CYS A 66 -2.45 -8.28 -13.03
CA CYS A 66 -2.55 -7.72 -11.68
C CYS A 66 -1.40 -6.74 -11.45
N VAL A 67 -1.70 -5.52 -11.03
CA VAL A 67 -0.71 -4.45 -10.81
C VAL A 67 -0.99 -3.76 -9.49
N GLY A 68 0.06 -3.33 -8.79
CA GLY A 68 -0.03 -2.52 -7.58
C GLY A 68 0.42 -3.26 -6.31
N GLY A 69 0.08 -2.71 -5.15
CA GLY A 69 0.70 -3.08 -3.88
C GLY A 69 0.36 -4.48 -3.35
N SER A 70 -0.74 -5.05 -3.82
CA SER A 70 -1.15 -6.43 -3.50
C SER A 70 -0.67 -7.47 -4.52
N ALA A 71 -0.06 -7.00 -5.62
CA ALA A 71 0.56 -7.85 -6.62
C ALA A 71 2.09 -7.92 -6.40
N HIS A 72 2.75 -8.81 -7.11
CA HIS A 72 4.21 -8.81 -7.18
C HIS A 72 4.73 -7.46 -7.75
N PRO A 73 5.85 -6.92 -7.26
CA PRO A 73 6.69 -7.42 -6.16
C PRO A 73 6.16 -7.10 -4.75
N GLY A 74 5.28 -6.11 -4.57
CA GLY A 74 4.62 -5.85 -3.29
C GLY A 74 4.19 -4.39 -3.10
N GLY A 75 3.83 -4.05 -1.87
CA GLY A 75 3.37 -2.71 -1.49
C GLY A 75 4.49 -1.68 -1.32
N GLY A 76 4.10 -0.40 -1.28
CA GLY A 76 5.00 0.75 -1.21
C GLY A 76 5.29 1.34 -2.59
N LEU A 77 5.45 2.67 -2.64
CA LEU A 77 5.55 3.41 -3.90
C LEU A 77 6.58 2.84 -4.89
N PRO A 78 7.82 2.48 -4.47
CA PRO A 78 8.79 1.89 -5.41
C PRO A 78 8.34 0.54 -5.98
N LEU A 79 7.80 -0.34 -5.14
CA LEU A 79 7.39 -1.69 -5.56
C LEU A 79 6.14 -1.66 -6.44
N VAL A 80 5.23 -0.72 -6.19
CA VAL A 80 4.09 -0.44 -7.08
C VAL A 80 4.58 0.01 -8.45
N GLY A 81 5.59 0.88 -8.51
CA GLY A 81 6.21 1.31 -9.77
C GLY A 81 6.81 0.13 -10.55
N LEU A 82 7.58 -0.74 -9.89
CA LEU A 82 8.12 -1.96 -10.51
C LEU A 82 7.01 -2.92 -10.97
N SER A 83 5.93 -3.05 -10.20
CA SER A 83 4.76 -3.84 -10.59
C SER A 83 4.17 -3.34 -11.91
N ALA A 84 4.05 -2.01 -12.05
CA ALA A 84 3.54 -1.37 -13.25
C ALA A 84 4.49 -1.56 -14.44
N GLU A 85 5.80 -1.44 -14.22
CA GLU A 85 6.81 -1.67 -15.26
C GLU A 85 6.75 -3.11 -15.79
N ILE A 86 6.69 -4.12 -14.90
CA ILE A 86 6.58 -5.53 -15.27
C ILE A 86 5.33 -5.77 -16.12
N VAL A 87 4.17 -5.22 -15.71
CA VAL A 87 2.92 -5.37 -16.45
C VAL A 87 2.96 -4.63 -17.79
N ALA A 88 3.53 -3.43 -17.84
CA ALA A 88 3.68 -2.68 -19.08
C ALA A 88 4.54 -3.47 -20.09
N GLN A 89 5.72 -3.93 -19.69
CA GLN A 89 6.59 -4.77 -20.53
C GLN A 89 5.90 -6.07 -20.95
N ALA A 90 5.02 -6.60 -20.09
CA ALA A 90 4.28 -7.81 -20.39
C ALA A 90 3.21 -7.63 -21.49
N ILE A 91 2.69 -6.40 -21.65
CA ILE A 91 1.67 -6.00 -22.63
C ILE A 91 2.32 -5.55 -23.93
N VAL A 92 3.30 -4.63 -23.88
CA VAL A 92 3.86 -3.99 -25.08
C VAL A 92 5.18 -4.62 -25.56
N GLY A 93 5.76 -5.54 -24.78
CA GLY A 93 7.12 -6.06 -25.00
C GLY A 93 8.18 -5.26 -24.24
N LYS A 94 9.41 -5.79 -24.16
CA LYS A 94 10.51 -5.05 -23.52
C LYS A 94 10.87 -3.83 -24.37
N ALA A 95 10.91 -2.66 -23.75
CA ALA A 95 11.55 -1.50 -24.36
C ALA A 95 13.04 -1.79 -24.51
N SER A 96 13.55 -1.66 -25.73
CA SER A 96 14.99 -1.69 -25.99
C SER A 96 15.58 -0.40 -25.41
N HIS A 97 16.29 -0.50 -24.28
CA HIS A 97 17.15 0.55 -23.76
C HIS A 97 18.59 0.32 -24.24
#